data_AF-A0A0M7BBZ0-F1
#
_entry.id   AF-A0A0M7BBZ0-F1
#
_cell.length_a   1.000
_cell.length_b   1.000
_cell.length_c   1.000
_cell.angle_alpha   90.00
_cell.angle_beta   90.00
_cell.angle_gamma   90.00
#
_symmetry.space_group_name_H-M   'P 1'
#
loop_
_entity.id
_entity.type
_entity.pdbx_description
1 polymer ?
#
loop_
_entity_poly.entity_id
_entity_poly.type
_entity_poly.pdbx_seq_one_letter_code
_entity_poly.pdbx_strand_id
1 'polypeptide(L)'
;MRARLRLARRGRAFRARLGTREDAAASNTPLLNVAAKPLKGEWLIVVTNVAPRTALETYRKRWAIECLFGDAKTRGLNLEDTRLTDPRKLALLMSLVALALAWAGRAAADLLGKRAPPRKSHGHYARSWFRTGFDHIRSRLRSDPLDAIASWQRINPEARKPCGVV
;
A
#
# COMPACT_ATOMS: atom_id res chain seq x y z
N MET A 1 -6.31 -6.02 -8.53
CA MET A 1 -5.42 -7.17 -8.23
C MET A 1 -5.62 -7.81 -6.84
N ARG A 2 -5.70 -7.04 -5.75
CA ARG A 2 -5.77 -7.58 -4.37
C ARG A 2 -6.98 -8.50 -4.10
N ALA A 3 -8.14 -8.21 -4.71
CA ALA A 3 -9.32 -9.10 -4.71
C ALA A 3 -9.16 -10.30 -5.68
N ARG A 4 -8.44 -10.10 -6.80
CA ARG A 4 -8.15 -11.16 -7.79
C ARG A 4 -7.25 -12.26 -7.20
N LEU A 5 -6.32 -11.91 -6.31
CA LEU A 5 -5.51 -12.89 -5.57
C LEU A 5 -6.29 -13.63 -4.49
N ARG A 6 -7.44 -13.11 -4.02
CA ARG A 6 -8.31 -13.85 -3.08
C ARG A 6 -9.20 -14.87 -3.78
N LEU A 7 -9.61 -14.61 -5.04
CA LEU A 7 -10.43 -15.53 -5.83
C LEU A 7 -9.63 -16.59 -6.62
N ALA A 8 -8.32 -16.40 -6.77
CA ALA A 8 -7.48 -17.32 -7.53
C ALA A 8 -7.29 -18.69 -6.84
N ARG A 9 -7.45 -19.78 -7.60
CA ARG A 9 -7.16 -21.18 -7.19
C ARG A 9 -5.76 -21.33 -6.57
N ARG A 10 -5.55 -22.42 -5.81
CA ARG A 10 -4.27 -22.76 -5.13
C ARG A 10 -3.09 -22.45 -6.06
N GLY A 11 -2.20 -21.55 -5.62
CA GLY A 11 -0.96 -21.24 -6.33
C GLY A 11 -0.05 -22.46 -6.38
N ARG A 12 0.71 -22.60 -7.47
CA ARG A 12 1.74 -23.64 -7.60
C ARG A 12 3.06 -23.04 -7.12
N ALA A 13 3.77 -23.78 -6.29
CA ALA A 13 5.11 -23.43 -5.87
C ALA A 13 6.04 -24.59 -6.20
N PHE A 14 7.19 -24.27 -6.77
CA PHE A 14 8.23 -25.26 -7.03
C PHE A 14 9.59 -24.63 -6.76
N ARG A 15 10.58 -25.48 -6.57
CA ARG A 15 11.94 -25.09 -6.23
C ARG A 15 12.84 -25.41 -7.42
N ALA A 16 13.62 -24.43 -7.84
CA ALA A 16 14.52 -24.52 -8.99
C ALA A 16 15.92 -24.08 -8.57
N ARG A 17 16.96 -24.71 -9.11
CA ARG A 17 18.34 -24.22 -8.98
C ARG A 17 18.65 -23.34 -10.18
N LEU A 18 19.31 -22.20 -9.93
CA LEU A 18 19.80 -21.32 -10.98
C LEU A 18 21.26 -21.64 -11.26
N GLY A 19 21.56 -22.17 -12.45
CA GLY A 19 22.90 -22.53 -12.89
C GLY A 19 22.85 -23.29 -14.22
N THR A 20 24.02 -23.57 -14.81
CA THR A 20 24.08 -24.48 -15.95
C THR A 20 23.81 -25.93 -15.48
N ARG A 21 23.53 -26.83 -16.43
CA ARG A 21 23.25 -28.25 -16.12
C ARG A 21 24.41 -28.92 -15.37
N GLU A 22 25.63 -28.44 -15.60
CA GLU A 22 26.86 -28.91 -14.94
C GLU A 22 26.98 -28.34 -13.51
N ASP A 23 26.65 -27.07 -13.30
CA ASP A 23 26.69 -26.43 -11.96
C ASP A 23 25.65 -27.02 -10.99
N ALA A 24 24.51 -27.51 -11.49
CA ALA A 24 23.47 -28.13 -10.69
C ALA A 24 23.96 -29.41 -9.96
N ALA A 25 24.98 -30.08 -10.51
CA ALA A 25 25.64 -31.24 -9.92
C ALA A 25 26.66 -30.88 -8.83
N ALA A 26 27.26 -29.67 -8.90
CA ALA A 26 28.30 -29.21 -7.99
C ALA A 26 27.79 -28.64 -6.66
N SER A 27 26.48 -28.65 -6.41
CA SER A 27 25.80 -28.12 -5.21
C SER A 27 25.97 -26.62 -4.91
N ASN A 28 26.82 -25.89 -5.65
CA ASN A 28 27.16 -24.49 -5.41
C ASN A 28 26.12 -23.49 -6.02
N THR A 29 25.07 -23.99 -6.65
CA THR A 29 24.03 -23.15 -7.28
C THR A 29 22.99 -22.64 -6.27
N PRO A 30 22.59 -21.36 -6.34
CA PRO A 30 21.56 -20.82 -5.48
C PRO A 30 20.21 -21.51 -5.73
N LEU A 31 19.60 -21.95 -4.63
CA LEU A 31 18.28 -22.56 -4.60
C LEU A 31 17.22 -21.45 -4.61
N LEU A 32 16.43 -21.38 -5.66
CA LEU A 32 15.34 -20.42 -5.82
C LEU A 32 13.99 -21.10 -5.64
N ASN A 33 13.09 -20.40 -4.96
CA ASN A 33 11.70 -20.75 -4.83
C ASN A 33 10.90 -19.92 -5.85
N VAL A 34 10.12 -20.60 -6.68
CA VAL A 34 9.24 -19.98 -7.67
C VAL A 34 7.80 -20.16 -7.21
N ALA A 35 7.07 -19.05 -7.11
CA ALA A 35 5.65 -19.03 -6.78
C ALA A 35 4.87 -18.51 -7.99
N ALA A 36 3.99 -19.35 -8.54
CA ALA A 36 3.12 -19.00 -9.65
C ALA A 36 1.65 -18.96 -9.19
N LYS A 37 0.96 -17.86 -9.50
CA LYS A 37 -0.45 -17.69 -9.17
C LYS A 37 -1.25 -17.26 -10.39
N PRO A 38 -2.28 -18.02 -10.79
CA PRO A 38 -3.13 -17.63 -11.91
C PRO A 38 -3.94 -16.39 -11.51
N LEU A 39 -3.94 -15.40 -12.37
CA LEU A 39 -4.83 -14.25 -12.36
C LEU A 39 -5.80 -14.39 -13.54
N LYS A 40 -6.98 -13.76 -13.48
CA LYS A 40 -7.94 -13.78 -14.61
C LYS A 40 -7.27 -13.28 -15.90
N GLY A 41 -6.81 -14.20 -16.76
CA GLY A 41 -6.15 -13.95 -18.05
C GLY A 41 -4.62 -13.97 -18.05
N GLU A 42 -3.94 -13.97 -16.90
CA GLU A 42 -2.47 -13.79 -16.81
C GLU A 42 -1.85 -14.60 -15.67
N TRP A 43 -0.55 -14.85 -15.72
CA TRP A 43 0.19 -15.53 -14.64
C TRP A 43 1.07 -14.55 -13.88
N LEU A 44 0.92 -14.52 -12.55
CA LEU A 44 1.87 -13.87 -11.67
C LEU A 44 2.94 -14.88 -11.26
N ILE A 45 4.19 -14.63 -11.66
CA ILE A 45 5.35 -15.44 -11.29
C ILE A 45 6.27 -14.60 -10.40
N VAL A 46 6.58 -15.12 -9.22
CA VAL A 46 7.52 -14.51 -8.27
C VAL A 46 8.66 -15.49 -8.02
N VAL A 47 9.89 -15.06 -8.28
CA VAL A 47 11.13 -15.82 -8.03
C VAL A 47 11.84 -15.21 -6.83
N THR A 48 12.19 -16.04 -5.85
CA THR A 48 12.78 -15.57 -4.59
C THR A 48 13.65 -16.63 -3.93
N ASN A 49 14.61 -16.23 -3.12
CA ASN A 49 15.35 -17.12 -2.21
C ASN A 49 14.57 -17.44 -0.92
N VAL A 50 13.43 -16.76 -0.67
CA VAL A 50 12.61 -16.91 0.55
C VAL A 50 11.46 -17.90 0.31
N ALA A 51 10.78 -18.32 1.37
CA ALA A 51 9.62 -19.21 1.24
C ALA A 51 8.54 -18.65 0.28
N PRO A 52 7.96 -19.47 -0.61
CA PRO A 52 6.98 -19.04 -1.62
C PRO A 52 5.79 -18.26 -1.06
N ARG A 53 5.29 -18.65 0.13
CA ARG A 53 4.16 -17.98 0.79
C ARG A 53 4.53 -16.57 1.23
N THR A 54 5.64 -16.42 1.95
CA THR A 54 6.17 -15.13 2.39
C THR A 54 6.45 -14.22 1.20
N ALA A 55 6.99 -14.75 0.11
CA ALA A 55 7.25 -13.98 -1.09
C ALA A 55 5.97 -13.45 -1.74
N LEU A 56 4.92 -14.28 -1.85
CA LEU A 56 3.62 -13.82 -2.34
C LEU A 56 2.98 -12.78 -1.40
N GLU A 57 3.11 -12.93 -0.09
CA GLU A 57 2.60 -11.97 0.90
C GLU A 57 3.36 -10.62 0.83
N THR A 58 4.67 -10.66 0.68
CA THR A 58 5.49 -9.46 0.47
C THR A 58 5.16 -8.81 -0.87
N TYR A 59 5.05 -9.60 -1.94
CA TYR A 59 4.65 -9.10 -3.25
C TYR A 59 3.25 -8.48 -3.21
N ARG A 60 2.36 -8.96 -2.31
CA ARG A 60 1.07 -8.31 -2.07
C ARG A 60 1.14 -6.89 -1.55
N LYS A 61 2.24 -6.49 -0.91
CA LYS A 61 2.46 -5.12 -0.43
C LYS A 61 2.80 -4.16 -1.59
N ARG A 62 3.37 -4.65 -2.69
CA ARG A 62 3.67 -3.83 -3.89
C ARG A 62 2.43 -3.08 -4.41
N TRP A 63 1.29 -3.75 -4.46
CA TRP A 63 0.04 -3.08 -4.91
C TRP A 63 -0.41 -1.95 -3.98
N ALA A 64 -0.09 -2.00 -2.69
CA ALA A 64 -0.41 -0.89 -1.80
C ALA A 64 0.39 0.37 -2.20
N ILE A 65 1.65 0.18 -2.61
CA ILE A 65 2.52 1.25 -3.11
C ILE A 65 2.01 1.78 -4.46
N GLU A 66 1.59 0.90 -5.38
CA GLU A 66 0.99 1.33 -6.66
C GLU A 66 -0.29 2.16 -6.44
N CYS A 67 -1.15 1.76 -5.50
CA CYS A 67 -2.31 2.56 -5.12
C CYS A 67 -1.90 3.91 -4.53
N LEU A 68 -0.87 3.93 -3.67
CA LEU A 68 -0.36 5.16 -3.05
C LEU A 68 0.13 6.16 -4.12
N PHE A 69 0.91 5.70 -5.10
CA PHE A 69 1.37 6.55 -6.21
C PHE A 69 0.22 7.01 -7.11
N GLY A 70 -0.77 6.14 -7.35
CA GLY A 70 -1.97 6.53 -8.09
C GLY A 70 -2.80 7.61 -7.38
N ASP A 71 -2.90 7.52 -6.05
CA ASP A 71 -3.61 8.51 -5.22
C ASP A 71 -2.81 9.84 -5.11
N ALA A 72 -1.47 9.79 -5.08
CA ALA A 72 -0.63 10.99 -5.08
C ALA A 72 -0.64 11.74 -6.41
N LYS A 73 -0.68 11.02 -7.53
CA LYS A 73 -0.71 11.57 -8.89
C LYS A 73 -2.14 11.95 -9.28
N THR A 74 -2.77 11.21 -10.18
CA THR A 74 -3.96 11.63 -10.91
C THR A 74 -5.28 11.49 -10.15
N ARG A 75 -5.35 10.67 -9.09
CA ARG A 75 -6.64 10.38 -8.39
C ARG A 75 -6.87 11.18 -7.11
N GLY A 76 -5.88 11.93 -6.62
CA GLY A 76 -5.96 12.62 -5.34
C GLY A 76 -5.36 14.01 -5.35
N LEU A 77 -4.03 14.10 -5.26
CA LEU A 77 -3.32 15.38 -5.03
C LEU A 77 -2.86 16.07 -6.32
N ASN A 78 -3.02 15.41 -7.47
CA ASN A 78 -2.81 15.95 -8.80
C ASN A 78 -1.42 16.56 -9.03
N LEU A 79 -0.39 15.84 -8.58
CA LEU A 79 0.98 16.33 -8.66
C LEU A 79 1.47 16.63 -10.08
N GLU A 80 0.97 15.91 -11.07
CA GLU A 80 1.40 16.05 -12.46
C GLU A 80 0.95 17.39 -13.07
N ASP A 81 -0.14 17.98 -12.57
CA ASP A 81 -0.68 19.27 -13.06
C ASP A 81 -0.01 20.50 -12.42
N THR A 82 0.83 20.30 -11.39
CA THR A 82 1.50 21.43 -10.72
C THR A 82 2.60 22.09 -11.56
N ARG A 83 3.07 21.43 -12.64
CA ARG A 83 4.14 21.88 -13.56
C ARG A 83 5.38 22.46 -12.86
N LEU A 84 5.64 22.04 -11.62
CA LEU A 84 6.76 22.52 -10.82
C LEU A 84 8.07 21.94 -11.34
N THR A 85 8.94 22.81 -11.83
CA THR A 85 10.25 22.45 -12.40
C THR A 85 11.41 22.63 -11.43
N ASP A 86 11.23 23.41 -10.35
CA ASP A 86 12.25 23.64 -9.34
C ASP A 86 12.38 22.43 -8.39
N PRO A 87 13.56 21.78 -8.31
CA PRO A 87 13.75 20.59 -7.48
C PRO A 87 13.58 20.86 -5.99
N ARG A 88 13.88 22.06 -5.49
CA ARG A 88 13.71 22.40 -4.06
C ARG A 88 12.22 22.46 -3.71
N LYS A 89 11.42 23.08 -4.58
CA LYS A 89 9.96 23.16 -4.40
C LYS A 89 9.30 21.80 -4.57
N LEU A 90 9.82 20.96 -5.48
CA LEU A 90 9.35 19.59 -5.62
C LEU A 90 9.62 18.76 -4.36
N ALA A 91 10.79 18.89 -3.75
CA ALA A 91 11.11 18.20 -2.49
C ALA A 91 10.15 18.60 -1.36
N LEU A 92 9.85 19.90 -1.24
CA LEU A 92 8.86 20.40 -0.28
C LEU A 92 7.46 19.85 -0.57
N LEU A 93 7.03 19.89 -1.84
CA LEU A 93 5.73 19.37 -2.25
C LEU A 93 5.60 17.87 -1.95
N MET A 94 6.62 17.08 -2.26
CA MET A 94 6.64 15.66 -1.94
C MET A 94 6.57 15.40 -0.43
N SER A 95 7.20 16.25 0.38
CA SER A 95 7.12 16.19 1.85
C SER A 95 5.70 16.48 2.34
N LEU A 96 5.04 17.50 1.80
CA LEU A 96 3.65 17.83 2.11
C LEU A 96 2.68 16.73 1.66
N VAL A 97 2.92 16.12 0.51
CA VAL A 97 2.14 14.98 0.00
C VAL A 97 2.28 13.79 0.92
N ALA A 98 3.50 13.45 1.34
CA ALA A 98 3.73 12.37 2.29
C ALA A 98 2.96 12.61 3.60
N LEU A 99 2.97 13.85 4.09
CA LEU A 99 2.20 14.28 5.26
C LEU A 99 0.69 14.09 5.07
N ALA A 100 0.16 14.57 3.93
CA ALA A 100 -1.25 14.45 3.59
C ALA A 100 -1.68 12.99 3.43
N LEU A 101 -0.85 12.14 2.83
CA LEU A 101 -1.07 10.70 2.70
C LEU A 101 -1.12 10.02 4.07
N ALA A 102 -0.18 10.35 4.97
CA ALA A 102 -0.17 9.83 6.34
C ALA A 102 -1.42 10.26 7.12
N TRP A 103 -1.81 11.54 7.01
CA TRP A 103 -2.99 12.08 7.67
C TRP A 103 -4.27 11.43 7.18
N ALA A 104 -4.49 11.40 5.86
CA ALA A 104 -5.66 10.76 5.27
C ALA A 104 -5.70 9.26 5.57
N GLY A 105 -4.55 8.58 5.60
CA GLY A 105 -4.45 7.18 6.00
C GLY A 105 -4.94 6.95 7.44
N ARG A 106 -4.53 7.82 8.37
CA ARG A 106 -4.96 7.76 9.77
C ARG A 106 -6.42 8.10 9.94
N ALA A 107 -6.90 9.17 9.32
CA ALA A 107 -8.32 9.57 9.35
C ALA A 107 -9.22 8.46 8.80
N ALA A 108 -8.80 7.79 7.72
CA ALA A 108 -9.51 6.63 7.20
C ALA A 108 -9.52 5.45 8.18
N ALA A 109 -8.40 5.18 8.87
CA ALA A 109 -8.32 4.13 9.88
C ALA A 109 -9.23 4.42 11.09
N ASP A 110 -9.30 5.67 11.54
CA ASP A 110 -10.18 6.07 12.64
C ASP A 110 -11.67 5.98 12.21
N LEU A 111 -12.01 6.38 10.99
CA LEU A 111 -13.38 6.35 10.46
C LEU A 111 -13.89 4.93 10.18
N LEU A 112 -13.05 4.09 9.56
CA LEU A 112 -13.42 2.73 9.18
C LEU A 112 -13.21 1.72 10.32
N GLY A 113 -12.31 2.02 11.27
CA GLY A 113 -11.92 1.12 12.34
C GLY A 113 -11.42 -0.23 11.80
N LYS A 114 -12.05 -1.33 12.23
CA LYS A 114 -11.76 -2.69 11.74
C LYS A 114 -12.43 -3.01 10.40
N ARG A 115 -13.29 -2.13 9.87
CA ARG A 115 -14.07 -2.37 8.64
C ARG A 115 -13.26 -1.96 7.42
N ALA A 116 -13.50 -2.62 6.29
CA ALA A 116 -12.94 -2.22 5.02
C ALA A 116 -13.94 -1.35 4.24
N PRO A 117 -13.48 -0.44 3.35
CA PRO A 117 -14.36 0.30 2.45
C PRO A 117 -15.28 -0.65 1.68
N PRO A 118 -16.52 -0.22 1.35
CA PRO A 118 -17.45 -1.03 0.59
C PRO A 118 -16.85 -1.41 -0.77
N ARG A 119 -17.16 -2.62 -1.24
CA ARG A 119 -16.72 -3.13 -2.54
C ARG A 119 -17.86 -3.07 -3.53
N LYS A 120 -17.53 -2.76 -4.79
CA LYS A 120 -18.46 -2.84 -5.92
C LYS A 120 -18.56 -4.27 -6.44
N SER A 121 -19.57 -4.55 -7.27
CA SER A 121 -19.87 -5.88 -7.85
C SER A 121 -18.67 -6.57 -8.53
N HIS A 122 -17.76 -5.79 -9.07
CA HIS A 122 -16.54 -6.22 -9.77
C HIS A 122 -15.36 -6.50 -8.81
N GLY A 123 -15.58 -6.49 -7.50
CA GLY A 123 -14.61 -6.89 -6.47
C GLY A 123 -13.56 -5.82 -6.09
N HIS A 124 -13.63 -4.64 -6.70
CA HIS A 124 -12.79 -3.49 -6.36
C HIS A 124 -13.46 -2.67 -5.25
N TYR A 125 -12.65 -2.00 -4.41
CA TYR A 125 -13.18 -1.03 -3.45
C TYR A 125 -13.87 0.12 -4.19
N ALA A 126 -15.00 0.59 -3.66
CA ALA A 126 -15.74 1.70 -4.24
C ALA A 126 -14.96 3.02 -4.14
N ARG A 127 -14.17 3.17 -3.08
CA ARG A 127 -13.21 4.26 -2.87
C ARG A 127 -11.89 3.72 -2.32
N SER A 128 -10.78 4.39 -2.64
CA SER A 128 -9.49 4.10 -2.00
C SER A 128 -9.57 4.38 -0.50
N TRP A 129 -8.70 3.71 0.27
CA TRP A 129 -8.55 3.97 1.70
C TRP A 129 -8.14 5.42 1.94
N PHE A 130 -7.18 5.92 1.15
CA PHE A 130 -6.76 7.32 1.16
C PHE A 130 -7.94 8.25 0.86
N ARG A 131 -8.68 7.99 -0.22
CA ARG A 131 -9.78 8.89 -0.64
C ARG A 131 -10.88 8.99 0.42
N THR A 132 -11.17 7.89 1.11
CA THR A 132 -12.14 7.85 2.20
C THR A 132 -11.73 8.77 3.35
N GLY A 133 -10.45 8.72 3.76
CA GLY A 133 -9.92 9.60 4.81
C GLY A 133 -9.76 11.06 4.35
N PHE A 134 -9.33 11.28 3.11
CA PHE A 134 -9.17 12.61 2.55
C PHE A 134 -10.51 13.35 2.40
N ASP A 135 -11.54 12.66 1.88
CA ASP A 135 -12.90 13.22 1.80
C ASP A 135 -13.45 13.52 3.21
N HIS A 136 -13.14 12.68 4.20
CA HIS A 136 -13.51 12.90 5.60
C HIS A 136 -12.83 14.13 6.19
N ILE A 137 -11.51 14.28 6.04
CA ILE A 137 -10.78 15.49 6.48
C ILE A 137 -11.37 16.73 5.81
N ARG A 138 -11.61 16.69 4.49
CA ARG A 138 -12.20 17.81 3.75
C ARG A 138 -13.59 18.18 4.27
N SER A 139 -14.41 17.18 4.63
CA SER A 139 -15.72 17.42 5.23
C SER A 139 -15.60 18.05 6.61
N ARG A 140 -14.70 17.54 7.46
CA ARG A 140 -14.51 18.05 8.82
C ARG A 140 -13.93 19.45 8.84
N LEU A 141 -12.97 19.77 7.97
CA LEU A 141 -12.46 21.14 7.82
C LEU A 141 -13.54 22.18 7.51
N ARG A 142 -14.67 21.78 6.90
CA ARG A 142 -15.80 22.67 6.63
C ARG A 142 -16.80 22.78 7.78
N SER A 143 -16.98 21.72 8.56
CA SER A 143 -17.99 21.67 9.63
C SER A 143 -17.41 21.96 11.02
N ASP A 144 -16.23 21.40 11.31
CA ASP A 144 -15.53 21.47 12.59
C ASP A 144 -14.02 21.22 12.37
N PRO A 145 -13.22 22.29 12.24
CA PRO A 145 -11.78 22.20 12.01
C PRO A 145 -11.00 21.50 13.14
N LEU A 146 -11.49 21.54 14.38
CA LEU A 146 -10.77 20.98 15.52
C LEU A 146 -10.78 19.44 15.49
N ASP A 147 -11.91 18.84 15.12
CA ASP A 147 -12.00 17.38 14.99
C ASP A 147 -11.18 16.84 13.80
N ALA A 148 -11.01 17.63 12.74
CA ALA A 148 -10.11 17.24 11.65
C ALA A 148 -8.67 17.01 12.17
N ILE A 149 -8.21 17.88 13.07
CA ILE A 149 -6.87 17.83 13.68
C ILE A 149 -6.73 16.69 14.69
N ALA A 150 -7.81 16.21 15.31
CA ALA A 150 -7.75 15.11 16.28
C ALA A 150 -7.14 13.83 15.68
N SER A 151 -7.41 13.56 14.40
CA SER A 151 -6.78 12.44 13.69
C SER A 151 -5.28 12.63 13.45
N TRP A 152 -4.82 13.88 13.29
CA TRP A 152 -3.41 14.23 13.14
C TRP A 152 -2.62 13.98 14.44
N GLN A 153 -3.17 14.37 15.58
CA GLN A 153 -2.53 14.18 16.88
C GLN A 153 -2.25 12.71 17.20
N ARG A 154 -3.07 11.79 16.67
CA ARG A 154 -2.90 10.34 16.84
C ARG A 154 -1.80 9.71 15.96
N ILE A 155 -1.21 10.47 15.05
CA ILE A 155 -0.08 10.02 14.22
C ILE A 155 1.22 10.05 15.03
N ASN A 156 1.34 10.97 16.00
CA ASN A 156 2.51 11.08 16.86
C ASN A 156 2.29 10.32 18.18
N PRO A 157 2.93 9.15 18.39
CA PRO A 157 2.82 8.43 19.65
C PRO A 157 3.50 9.15 20.83
N GLU A 158 4.45 10.06 20.58
CA GLU A 158 5.19 10.81 21.63
C GLU A 158 4.36 11.95 22.26
N ALA A 159 3.31 12.43 21.59
CA ALA A 159 2.37 13.40 22.17
C ALA A 159 1.45 12.78 23.26
N ARG A 160 1.73 11.53 23.65
CA ARG A 160 0.97 10.75 24.60
C ARG A 160 1.69 10.75 25.95
N LYS A 161 1.55 11.87 26.70
CA LYS A 161 1.42 12.03 28.18
C LYS A 161 2.02 13.37 28.65
N PRO A 162 1.43 14.03 29.67
CA PRO A 162 1.46 13.51 31.03
C PRO A 162 0.07 13.08 31.48
N CYS A 163 -0.15 11.77 31.59
CA CYS A 163 -1.18 11.29 32.50
C CYS A 163 -0.61 11.56 33.89
N GLY A 164 -1.10 12.59 34.55
CA GLY A 164 -0.76 12.91 35.92
C GLY A 164 -0.92 11.66 36.78
N VAL A 165 0.16 11.30 37.47
CA VAL A 165 0.09 10.45 38.64
C VAL A 165 -0.18 11.42 39.78
N VAL A 166 -1.41 11.42 40.27
CA VAL A 166 -1.73 11.87 41.64
C VAL A 166 -1.56 10.65 42.53
#